data_AF-U5CZB3-F1
#
_entry.id   AF-U5CZB3-F1
#
_cell.length_a   1.000
_cell.length_b   1.000
_cell.length_c   1.000
_cell.angle_alpha   90.00
_cell.angle_beta   90.00
_cell.angle_gamma   90.00
#
_symmetry.space_group_name_H-M   'P 1'
#
loop_
_entity.id
_entity.type
_entity.pdbx_description
1 polymer ?
#
loop_
_entity_poly.entity_id
_entity_poly.type
_entity_poly.pdbx_seq_one_letter_code
_entity_poly.pdbx_strand_id
1 'polypeptide(L)'
;MTSVKNSYLPPTLVSNLQDVLMSRKGGGEGSAAVEGESASMEEEVGESEKLGSKPIVLVTNGDGIGAPGLTSLVEALVLGGRCSVHVCAPESDKSVSGHSVTLRETLTVSSVEINGATAFEVSGTPADCISLALSGALFSWSKPVLVISGVNKGSSCGHHIFYSGAVAGAREALISGVPSLAISLNWKKDESQESDFKEAVNVCLPLIHAALRDIEKGVFPKDCALSIEVPTCPSANKGFKVARQSLWRSAPSWQAVSGNRHPSGGHFMSKHQSLGIQLAQLSRDASAVGAARRINSQRKTVEIESVAEAGKPEPRRGAIKKYFRVEFSDKEQDDQNEDLDFRALESGFIAVTPLRLTSNDGLEANNLALEWLDRAFAPDA
;
A
#
# COMPACT_ATOMS: atom_id res chain seq x y z
N MET A 1 -13.38 -17.44 40.82
CA MET A 1 -14.19 -17.32 39.59
C MET A 1 -13.77 -16.03 38.89
N THR A 2 -12.82 -16.12 37.96
CA THR A 2 -12.42 -15.00 37.09
C THR A 2 -12.14 -15.60 35.72
N SER A 3 -12.99 -15.22 34.77
CA SER A 3 -13.11 -15.77 33.42
C SER A 3 -11.95 -15.29 32.55
N VAL A 4 -11.14 -16.22 32.07
CA VAL A 4 -10.14 -15.98 31.01
C VAL A 4 -10.90 -16.02 29.68
N LYS A 5 -11.08 -14.85 29.06
CA LYS A 5 -11.58 -14.77 27.68
C LYS A 5 -10.45 -15.24 26.75
N ASN A 6 -10.57 -16.48 26.25
CA ASN A 6 -9.79 -16.94 25.11
C ASN A 6 -10.14 -16.10 23.88
N SER A 7 -9.16 -15.38 23.36
CA SER A 7 -9.21 -14.75 22.04
C SER A 7 -9.13 -15.86 20.99
N TYR A 8 -10.29 -16.42 20.61
CA TYR A 8 -10.35 -17.39 19.52
C TYR A 8 -10.11 -16.65 18.20
N LEU A 9 -9.06 -17.04 17.49
CA LEU A 9 -8.89 -16.70 16.07
C LEU A 9 -10.14 -17.18 15.30
N PRO A 10 -10.61 -16.42 14.30
CA PRO A 10 -11.78 -16.82 13.52
C PRO A 10 -11.54 -18.20 12.87
N PRO A 11 -12.54 -19.11 12.85
CA PRO A 11 -12.38 -20.49 12.39
C PRO A 11 -11.81 -20.62 10.97
N THR A 12 -12.09 -19.64 10.11
CA THR A 12 -11.59 -19.55 8.75
C THR A 12 -10.08 -19.37 8.68
N LEU A 13 -9.51 -18.56 9.57
CA LEU A 13 -8.06 -18.29 9.64
C LEU A 13 -7.31 -19.51 10.18
N VAL A 14 -7.92 -20.25 11.11
CA VAL A 14 -7.37 -21.50 11.66
C VAL A 14 -7.37 -22.61 10.59
N SER A 15 -8.44 -22.73 9.80
CA SER A 15 -8.52 -23.69 8.69
C SER A 15 -7.45 -23.41 7.63
N ASN A 16 -7.32 -22.16 7.19
CA ASN A 16 -6.32 -21.78 6.17
C ASN A 16 -4.89 -22.01 6.67
N LEU A 17 -4.60 -21.73 7.96
CA LEU A 17 -3.30 -22.03 8.56
C LEU A 17 -3.02 -23.54 8.61
N GLN A 18 -4.02 -24.36 8.91
CA GLN A 18 -3.87 -25.82 8.90
C GLN A 18 -3.61 -26.35 7.49
N ASP A 19 -4.31 -25.83 6.47
CA ASP A 19 -4.13 -26.23 5.06
C ASP A 19 -2.76 -25.82 4.51
N VAL A 20 -2.26 -24.63 4.87
CA VAL A 20 -0.91 -24.15 4.53
C VAL A 20 0.17 -25.00 5.24
N LEU A 21 -0.06 -25.41 6.49
CA LEU A 21 0.87 -26.27 7.22
C LEU A 21 0.87 -27.71 6.68
N MET A 22 -0.28 -28.21 6.22
CA MET A 22 -0.42 -29.54 5.62
C MET A 22 0.21 -29.61 4.23
N SER A 23 0.02 -28.59 3.39
CA SER A 23 0.66 -28.47 2.08
C SER A 23 2.19 -28.37 2.16
N ARG A 24 2.73 -27.82 3.26
CA ARG A 24 4.17 -27.79 3.53
C ARG A 24 4.74 -29.14 4.01
N LYS A 25 3.88 -30.08 4.40
CA LYS A 25 4.25 -31.40 4.95
C LYS A 25 4.06 -32.54 3.95
N GLY A 26 3.45 -32.30 2.79
CA GLY A 26 3.14 -33.31 1.78
C GLY A 26 4.02 -33.20 0.52
N GLY A 27 5.30 -33.54 0.65
CA GLY A 27 6.19 -33.77 -0.49
C GLY A 27 6.81 -35.16 -0.40
N GLY A 28 6.12 -36.18 -0.91
CA GLY A 28 6.61 -37.56 -0.94
C GLY A 28 5.55 -38.58 -1.40
N GLU A 29 5.64 -38.94 -2.68
CA GLU A 29 5.30 -40.24 -3.32
C GLU A 29 3.88 -40.86 -3.26
N GLY A 30 3.31 -41.14 -4.46
CA GLY A 30 2.89 -42.51 -4.82
C GLY A 30 1.40 -42.87 -4.93
N SER A 31 0.82 -42.69 -6.14
CA SER A 31 -0.12 -43.56 -6.89
C SER A 31 -0.98 -44.64 -6.19
N ALA A 32 -2.31 -44.63 -6.41
CA ALA A 32 -3.04 -45.65 -7.20
C ALA A 32 -4.57 -45.44 -7.18
N ALA A 33 -5.21 -45.72 -8.32
CA ALA A 33 -6.63 -45.62 -8.62
C ALA A 33 -7.46 -46.81 -8.07
N VAL A 34 -8.76 -46.59 -7.80
CA VAL A 34 -9.84 -47.59 -7.96
C VAL A 34 -11.15 -46.87 -8.33
N GLU A 35 -11.75 -47.35 -9.42
CA GLU A 35 -13.08 -47.00 -9.94
C GLU A 35 -14.20 -47.68 -9.13
N GLY A 36 -15.39 -47.08 -9.16
CA GLY A 36 -16.63 -47.70 -8.65
C GLY A 36 -17.85 -46.92 -9.12
N GLU A 37 -18.48 -47.41 -10.19
CA GLU A 37 -19.78 -46.97 -10.69
C GLU A 37 -20.91 -47.36 -9.73
N SER A 38 -21.90 -46.48 -9.57
CA SER A 38 -23.30 -46.90 -9.38
C SER A 38 -24.26 -45.76 -9.78
N ALA A 39 -25.20 -46.12 -10.65
CA ALA A 39 -26.19 -45.27 -11.29
C ALA A 39 -27.27 -44.72 -10.36
N SER A 40 -27.79 -43.53 -10.68
CA SER A 40 -29.17 -43.15 -10.35
C SER A 40 -29.69 -42.02 -11.25
N MET A 41 -30.77 -42.34 -11.95
CA MET A 41 -31.97 -41.53 -12.22
C MET A 41 -31.81 -40.20 -13.00
N GLU A 42 -32.31 -40.25 -14.24
CA GLU A 42 -32.64 -39.11 -15.07
C GLU A 42 -33.79 -38.32 -14.43
N GLU A 43 -33.50 -37.12 -13.94
CA GLU A 43 -34.48 -36.04 -13.80
C GLU A 43 -34.10 -34.93 -14.78
N GLU A 44 -35.06 -34.54 -15.62
CA GLU A 44 -34.96 -33.36 -16.47
C GLU A 44 -34.80 -32.11 -15.58
N VAL A 45 -33.56 -31.65 -15.45
CA VAL A 45 -33.26 -30.34 -14.84
C VAL A 45 -33.06 -29.36 -15.98
N GLY A 46 -34.00 -28.43 -16.11
CA GLY A 46 -33.89 -27.29 -17.02
C GLY A 46 -32.56 -26.57 -16.82
N GLU A 47 -32.00 -26.08 -17.93
CA GLU A 47 -30.73 -25.36 -18.02
C GLU A 47 -30.63 -24.27 -16.95
N SER A 48 -30.05 -24.64 -15.81
CA SER A 48 -29.57 -23.69 -14.82
C SER A 48 -28.29 -23.13 -15.40
N GLU A 49 -28.35 -21.90 -15.92
CA GLU A 49 -27.16 -21.14 -16.28
C GLU A 49 -26.15 -21.27 -15.14
N LYS A 50 -24.97 -21.82 -15.43
CA LYS A 50 -23.83 -21.81 -14.51
C LYS A 50 -23.56 -20.35 -14.14
N LEU A 51 -24.06 -19.91 -12.99
CA LEU A 51 -23.71 -18.63 -12.41
C LEU A 51 -22.23 -18.73 -11.99
N GLY A 52 -21.34 -18.42 -12.93
CA GLY A 52 -19.90 -18.36 -12.67
C GLY A 52 -19.66 -17.45 -11.46
N SER A 53 -18.85 -17.92 -10.51
CA SER A 53 -18.43 -17.09 -9.37
C SER A 53 -17.85 -15.78 -9.90
N LYS A 54 -18.32 -14.63 -9.38
CA LYS A 54 -17.84 -13.31 -9.80
C LYS A 54 -16.31 -13.25 -9.75
N PRO A 55 -15.64 -12.60 -10.72
CA PRO A 55 -14.19 -12.47 -10.72
C PRO A 55 -13.73 -11.76 -9.44
N ILE A 56 -12.62 -12.23 -8.86
CA ILE A 56 -12.04 -11.64 -7.65
C ILE A 56 -11.16 -10.46 -8.04
N VAL A 57 -11.37 -9.31 -7.39
CA VAL A 57 -10.50 -8.14 -7.48
C VAL A 57 -9.91 -7.85 -6.11
N LEU A 58 -8.59 -7.77 -6.03
CA LEU A 58 -7.87 -7.39 -4.81
C LEU A 58 -7.52 -5.90 -4.87
N VAL A 59 -7.81 -5.18 -3.79
CA VAL A 59 -7.58 -3.74 -3.67
C VAL A 59 -6.61 -3.45 -2.53
N THR A 60 -5.66 -2.54 -2.77
CA THR A 60 -4.74 -1.98 -1.77
C THR A 60 -4.51 -0.49 -2.05
N ASN A 61 -3.69 0.19 -1.26
CA ASN A 61 -3.20 1.54 -1.55
C ASN A 61 -1.91 1.84 -0.77
N GLY A 62 -1.35 3.03 -0.96
CA GLY A 62 -0.28 3.57 -0.12
C GLY A 62 -0.81 4.33 1.11
N ASP A 63 -1.97 4.96 1.02
CA ASP A 63 -2.44 5.91 2.05
C ASP A 63 -3.08 5.25 3.29
N GLY A 64 -3.37 3.94 3.21
CA GLY A 64 -3.93 3.13 4.29
C GLY A 64 -5.43 2.83 4.14
N ILE A 65 -5.92 1.90 4.96
CA ILE A 65 -7.26 1.30 4.89
C ILE A 65 -8.41 2.32 5.04
N GLY A 66 -8.18 3.39 5.80
CA GLY A 66 -9.16 4.45 6.04
C GLY A 66 -9.11 5.61 5.04
N ALA A 67 -8.28 5.52 3.99
CA ALA A 67 -8.07 6.63 3.07
C ALA A 67 -9.28 6.87 2.14
N PRO A 68 -9.66 8.13 1.88
CA PRO A 68 -10.84 8.46 1.08
C PRO A 68 -10.78 7.90 -0.35
N GLY A 69 -9.59 7.82 -0.94
CA GLY A 69 -9.40 7.25 -2.27
C GLY A 69 -9.61 5.73 -2.34
N LEU A 70 -9.22 4.98 -1.29
CA LEU A 70 -9.48 3.55 -1.20
C LEU A 70 -10.98 3.30 -0.98
N THR A 71 -11.58 4.03 -0.03
CA THR A 71 -13.02 3.93 0.27
C THR A 71 -13.86 4.19 -0.99
N SER A 72 -13.56 5.27 -1.72
CA SER A 72 -14.26 5.62 -2.96
C SER A 72 -14.14 4.52 -4.03
N LEU A 73 -12.95 3.93 -4.17
CA LEU A 73 -12.71 2.85 -5.13
C LEU A 73 -13.50 1.60 -4.78
N VAL A 74 -13.42 1.15 -3.52
CA VAL A 74 -14.12 -0.05 -3.06
C VAL A 74 -15.63 0.12 -3.18
N GLU A 75 -16.17 1.26 -2.76
CA GLU A 75 -17.61 1.57 -2.89
C GLU A 75 -18.07 1.46 -4.36
N ALA A 76 -17.34 2.07 -5.28
CA ALA A 76 -17.70 2.05 -6.70
C ALA A 76 -17.64 0.62 -7.31
N LEU A 77 -16.63 -0.17 -6.94
CA LEU A 77 -16.49 -1.55 -7.42
C LEU A 77 -17.61 -2.45 -6.88
N VAL A 78 -17.95 -2.30 -5.59
CA VAL A 78 -19.06 -3.03 -4.94
C VAL A 78 -20.40 -2.66 -5.57
N LEU A 79 -20.69 -1.36 -5.72
CA LEU A 79 -21.91 -0.87 -6.35
C LEU A 79 -22.04 -1.33 -7.80
N GLY A 80 -20.91 -1.40 -8.53
CA GLY A 80 -20.89 -1.91 -9.90
C GLY A 80 -21.26 -3.39 -10.00
N GLY A 81 -21.07 -4.18 -8.94
CA GLY A 81 -21.54 -5.56 -8.83
C GLY A 81 -20.89 -6.57 -9.79
N ARG A 82 -19.89 -6.15 -10.58
CA ARG A 82 -19.22 -6.96 -11.62
C ARG A 82 -18.16 -7.92 -11.09
N CYS A 83 -17.65 -7.68 -9.89
CA CYS A 83 -16.58 -8.47 -9.27
C CYS A 83 -16.89 -8.69 -7.78
N SER A 84 -16.18 -9.63 -7.16
CA SER A 84 -16.10 -9.75 -5.71
C SER A 84 -14.86 -8.99 -5.22
N VAL A 85 -15.07 -8.02 -4.33
CA VAL A 85 -14.03 -7.08 -3.90
C VAL A 85 -13.41 -7.56 -2.59
N HIS A 86 -12.09 -7.69 -2.59
CA HIS A 86 -11.28 -8.02 -1.42
C HIS A 86 -10.26 -6.91 -1.19
N VAL A 87 -10.02 -6.55 0.06
CA VAL A 87 -9.13 -5.43 0.43
C VAL A 87 -8.05 -5.93 1.37
N CYS A 88 -6.81 -5.60 1.07
CA CYS A 88 -5.67 -5.78 1.98
C CYS A 88 -4.81 -4.52 1.88
N ALA A 89 -4.86 -3.65 2.89
CA ALA A 89 -4.22 -2.35 2.85
C ALA A 89 -3.47 -2.03 4.15
N PRO A 90 -2.50 -1.10 4.12
CA PRO A 90 -1.81 -0.69 5.33
C PRO A 90 -2.77 -0.12 6.38
N GLU A 91 -2.49 -0.31 7.68
CA GLU A 91 -3.27 0.29 8.77
C GLU A 91 -3.09 1.83 8.86
N SER A 92 -2.01 2.35 8.26
CA SER A 92 -1.63 3.76 8.31
C SER A 92 -0.95 4.21 7.02
N ASP A 93 -0.73 5.51 6.86
CA ASP A 93 -0.09 6.10 5.68
C ASP A 93 1.32 5.51 5.43
N LYS A 94 1.48 4.88 4.28
CA LYS A 94 2.71 4.33 3.67
C LYS A 94 2.89 4.84 2.24
N SER A 95 2.36 6.03 1.92
CA SER A 95 2.39 6.63 0.57
C SER A 95 3.80 6.76 -0.01
N VAL A 96 4.80 7.02 0.84
CA VAL A 96 6.22 7.19 0.47
C VAL A 96 7.10 6.02 0.96
N SER A 97 6.54 4.82 1.03
CA SER A 97 7.27 3.62 1.50
C SER A 97 8.16 2.97 0.42
N GLY A 98 7.98 3.35 -0.86
CA GLY A 98 8.58 2.67 -1.99
C GLY A 98 8.22 1.18 -2.02
N HIS A 99 9.02 0.39 -2.75
CA HIS A 99 8.88 -1.07 -2.76
C HIS A 99 9.64 -1.73 -1.61
N SER A 100 9.32 -1.35 -0.38
CA SER A 100 9.87 -1.98 0.82
C SER A 100 9.05 -3.21 1.20
N VAL A 101 9.72 -4.23 1.75
CA VAL A 101 9.10 -5.45 2.27
C VAL A 101 9.62 -5.65 3.69
N THR A 102 8.72 -5.96 4.61
CA THR A 102 9.04 -6.17 6.02
C THR A 102 9.65 -7.55 6.21
N LEU A 103 10.95 -7.58 6.51
CA LEU A 103 11.70 -8.82 6.73
C LEU A 103 12.17 -8.92 8.18
N ARG A 104 12.05 -10.12 8.76
CA ARG A 104 12.50 -10.45 10.13
C ARG A 104 11.74 -9.75 11.26
N GLU A 105 10.68 -9.02 10.93
CA GLU A 105 9.74 -8.44 11.89
C GLU A 105 8.35 -9.06 11.67
N THR A 106 7.53 -9.06 12.72
CA THR A 106 6.17 -9.62 12.67
C THR A 106 5.18 -8.57 12.18
N LEU A 107 4.36 -8.93 11.19
CA LEU A 107 3.22 -8.13 10.77
C LEU A 107 1.98 -8.48 11.60
N THR A 108 1.21 -7.46 11.96
CA THR A 108 -0.13 -7.59 12.55
C THR A 108 -1.18 -7.44 11.47
N VAL A 109 -2.26 -8.21 11.58
CA VAL A 109 -3.39 -8.19 10.65
C VAL A 109 -4.68 -8.17 11.44
N SER A 110 -5.59 -7.28 11.06
CA SER A 110 -6.93 -7.17 11.65
C SER A 110 -7.98 -7.17 10.55
N SER A 111 -9.12 -7.82 10.79
CA SER A 111 -10.29 -7.72 9.91
C SER A 111 -10.94 -6.34 10.09
N VAL A 112 -11.35 -5.73 8.97
CA VAL A 112 -12.04 -4.42 8.96
C VAL A 112 -13.38 -4.58 8.26
N GLU A 113 -14.40 -3.88 8.75
CA GLU A 113 -15.71 -3.85 8.11
C GLU A 113 -15.71 -2.82 6.97
N ILE A 114 -15.88 -3.29 5.73
CA ILE A 114 -16.13 -2.45 4.56
C ILE A 114 -17.35 -3.02 3.84
N ASN A 115 -18.37 -2.19 3.62
CA ASN A 115 -19.65 -2.62 3.06
C ASN A 115 -19.46 -3.34 1.71
N GLY A 116 -19.85 -4.61 1.66
CA GLY A 116 -19.80 -5.43 0.44
C GLY A 116 -18.41 -5.93 0.04
N ALA A 117 -17.39 -5.79 0.90
CA ALA A 117 -16.03 -6.30 0.66
C ALA A 117 -15.48 -7.04 1.87
N THR A 118 -14.64 -8.07 1.64
CA THR A 118 -13.84 -8.67 2.72
C THR A 118 -12.53 -7.88 2.85
N ALA A 119 -12.26 -7.30 4.02
CA ALA A 119 -11.14 -6.37 4.19
C ALA A 119 -10.24 -6.71 5.38
N PHE A 120 -8.93 -6.54 5.18
CA PHE A 120 -7.91 -6.62 6.21
C PHE A 120 -7.03 -5.39 6.19
N GLU A 121 -6.68 -4.89 7.38
CA GLU A 121 -5.62 -3.92 7.58
C GLU A 121 -4.35 -4.62 8.07
N VAL A 122 -3.18 -4.14 7.63
CA VAL A 122 -1.88 -4.73 7.92
C VAL A 122 -0.90 -3.66 8.39
N SER A 123 -0.09 -3.91 9.42
CA SER A 123 0.92 -2.92 9.89
C SER A 123 2.10 -2.69 8.94
N GLY A 124 2.16 -3.48 7.86
CA GLY A 124 3.21 -3.47 6.86
C GLY A 124 3.03 -2.41 5.77
N THR A 125 3.74 -2.63 4.68
CA THR A 125 3.75 -1.81 3.46
C THR A 125 2.71 -2.31 2.45
N PRO A 126 2.43 -1.56 1.37
CA PRO A 126 1.55 -2.05 0.29
C PRO A 126 2.07 -3.33 -0.38
N ALA A 127 3.40 -3.49 -0.51
CA ALA A 127 3.99 -4.73 -1.01
C ALA A 127 3.75 -5.90 -0.03
N ASP A 128 3.91 -5.68 1.28
CA ASP A 128 3.57 -6.68 2.29
C ASP A 128 2.09 -7.09 2.22
N CYS A 129 1.19 -6.12 2.04
CA CYS A 129 -0.25 -6.38 1.94
C CYS A 129 -0.59 -7.29 0.75
N ILE A 130 -0.02 -7.01 -0.43
CA ILE A 130 -0.24 -7.80 -1.63
C ILE A 130 0.39 -9.19 -1.51
N SER A 131 1.66 -9.27 -1.10
CA SER A 131 2.36 -10.54 -0.88
C SER A 131 1.60 -11.43 0.11
N LEU A 132 1.17 -10.87 1.24
CA LEU A 132 0.42 -11.60 2.26
C LEU A 132 -0.95 -12.05 1.76
N ALA A 133 -1.67 -11.22 1.01
CA ALA A 133 -2.94 -11.60 0.40
C ALA A 133 -2.77 -12.75 -0.61
N LEU A 134 -1.76 -12.67 -1.48
CA LEU A 134 -1.48 -13.67 -2.51
C LEU A 134 -0.85 -14.97 -1.95
N SER A 135 -0.35 -14.95 -0.72
CA SER A 135 0.14 -16.16 -0.05
C SER A 135 -0.95 -17.19 0.29
N GLY A 136 -2.23 -16.80 0.23
CA GLY A 136 -3.37 -17.63 0.64
C GLY A 136 -3.63 -17.65 2.17
N ALA A 137 -2.85 -16.91 2.96
CA ALA A 137 -3.03 -16.89 4.42
C ALA A 137 -4.31 -16.17 4.87
N LEU A 138 -4.76 -15.15 4.13
CA LEU A 138 -5.88 -14.28 4.52
C LEU A 138 -7.18 -14.58 3.77
N PHE A 139 -7.09 -15.07 2.54
CA PHE A 139 -8.24 -15.27 1.67
C PHE A 139 -8.29 -16.70 1.14
N SER A 140 -9.50 -17.23 0.97
CA SER A 140 -9.72 -18.61 0.49
C SER A 140 -9.72 -18.75 -1.03
N TRP A 141 -9.57 -17.66 -1.78
CA TRP A 141 -9.39 -17.72 -3.24
C TRP A 141 -7.92 -18.02 -3.59
N SER A 142 -7.68 -18.61 -4.76
CA SER A 142 -6.33 -18.98 -5.22
C SER A 142 -5.55 -17.82 -5.84
N LYS A 143 -6.20 -17.01 -6.68
CA LYS A 143 -5.59 -15.86 -7.35
C LYS A 143 -6.65 -14.84 -7.78
N PRO A 144 -6.45 -13.53 -7.57
CA PRO A 144 -7.34 -12.51 -8.08
C PRO A 144 -7.12 -12.33 -9.59
N VAL A 145 -8.17 -11.91 -10.30
CA VAL A 145 -8.09 -11.59 -11.74
C VAL A 145 -7.30 -10.31 -11.96
N LEU A 146 -7.45 -9.34 -11.05
CA LEU A 146 -6.83 -8.03 -11.12
C LEU A 146 -6.49 -7.53 -9.71
N VAL A 147 -5.35 -6.86 -9.58
CA VAL A 147 -5.03 -6.01 -8.42
C VAL A 147 -5.18 -4.54 -8.79
N ILE A 148 -5.85 -3.76 -7.94
CA ILE A 148 -5.91 -2.30 -8.07
C ILE A 148 -5.29 -1.67 -6.83
N SER A 149 -4.24 -0.87 -7.01
CA SER A 149 -3.58 -0.13 -5.95
C SER A 149 -3.90 1.35 -6.06
N GLY A 150 -4.66 1.90 -5.11
CA GLY A 150 -5.11 3.29 -5.10
C GLY A 150 -6.55 3.46 -4.58
N VAL A 151 -7.21 4.61 -4.81
CA VAL A 151 -6.65 5.82 -5.44
C VAL A 151 -5.77 6.56 -4.46
N ASN A 152 -4.50 6.80 -4.81
CA ASN A 152 -3.55 7.45 -3.93
C ASN A 152 -3.61 8.98 -4.03
N LYS A 153 -3.36 9.65 -2.90
CA LYS A 153 -3.30 11.10 -2.78
C LYS A 153 -1.93 11.61 -3.25
N GLY A 154 -1.93 12.31 -4.38
CA GLY A 154 -0.74 12.87 -4.99
C GLY A 154 -0.26 12.06 -6.19
N SER A 155 0.47 12.75 -7.07
CA SER A 155 0.98 12.15 -8.30
C SER A 155 2.19 11.25 -8.03
N SER A 156 2.29 10.14 -8.78
CA SER A 156 3.47 9.28 -8.82
C SER A 156 4.29 9.45 -10.11
N CYS A 157 4.07 10.54 -10.88
CA CYS A 157 4.77 10.80 -12.13
C CYS A 157 6.30 10.82 -11.99
N GLY A 158 6.98 10.46 -13.06
CA GLY A 158 8.42 10.49 -13.16
C GLY A 158 9.12 9.52 -12.21
N HIS A 159 10.09 10.02 -11.45
CA HIS A 159 10.82 9.24 -10.44
C HIS A 159 10.09 9.18 -9.09
N HIS A 160 8.98 9.90 -8.88
CA HIS A 160 8.16 9.71 -7.67
C HIS A 160 7.61 8.28 -7.58
N ILE A 161 7.50 7.62 -8.73
CA ILE A 161 7.18 6.19 -8.86
C ILE A 161 8.02 5.27 -7.96
N PHE A 162 9.29 5.61 -7.69
CA PHE A 162 10.19 4.78 -6.89
C PHE A 162 9.88 4.87 -5.40
N TYR A 163 9.28 5.97 -4.97
CA TYR A 163 8.85 6.19 -3.59
C TYR A 163 7.38 5.83 -3.38
N SER A 164 6.59 5.73 -4.45
CA SER A 164 5.15 5.50 -4.38
C SER A 164 4.81 4.11 -3.85
N GLY A 165 4.11 4.09 -2.70
CA GLY A 165 3.55 2.87 -2.13
C GLY A 165 2.45 2.25 -3.00
N ALA A 166 1.64 3.05 -3.68
CA ALA A 166 0.62 2.53 -4.59
C ALA A 166 1.26 1.79 -5.79
N VAL A 167 2.30 2.38 -6.37
CA VAL A 167 3.02 1.72 -7.47
C VAL A 167 3.75 0.47 -6.98
N ALA A 168 4.30 0.49 -5.76
CA ALA A 168 4.88 -0.71 -5.15
C ALA A 168 3.86 -1.85 -5.00
N GLY A 169 2.64 -1.56 -4.55
CA GLY A 169 1.57 -2.57 -4.46
C GLY A 169 1.20 -3.17 -5.82
N ALA A 170 1.02 -2.33 -6.85
CA ALA A 170 0.77 -2.82 -8.21
C ALA A 170 1.96 -3.61 -8.78
N ARG A 171 3.19 -3.19 -8.49
CA ARG A 171 4.41 -3.88 -8.92
C ARG A 171 4.56 -5.23 -8.24
N GLU A 172 4.26 -5.34 -6.96
CA GLU A 172 4.29 -6.62 -6.23
C GLU A 172 3.30 -7.63 -6.81
N ALA A 173 2.10 -7.16 -7.18
CA ALA A 173 1.12 -7.99 -7.88
C ALA A 173 1.66 -8.49 -9.23
N LEU A 174 2.32 -7.61 -10.00
CA LEU A 174 2.94 -7.97 -11.28
C LEU A 174 4.08 -8.99 -11.10
N ILE A 175 4.94 -8.81 -10.08
CA ILE A 175 6.00 -9.78 -9.72
C ILE A 175 5.38 -11.15 -9.42
N SER A 176 4.22 -11.17 -8.76
CA SER A 176 3.43 -12.37 -8.47
C SER A 176 2.62 -12.89 -9.67
N GLY A 177 2.80 -12.30 -10.86
CA GLY A 177 2.16 -12.70 -12.11
C GLY A 177 0.68 -12.36 -12.18
N VAL A 178 0.20 -11.36 -11.41
CA VAL A 178 -1.18 -10.87 -11.47
C VAL A 178 -1.21 -9.53 -12.22
N PRO A 179 -2.11 -9.34 -13.20
CA PRO A 179 -2.34 -8.03 -13.81
C PRO A 179 -2.66 -6.97 -12.76
N SER A 180 -2.16 -5.75 -12.94
CA SER A 180 -2.34 -4.71 -11.93
C SER A 180 -2.45 -3.29 -12.49
N LEU A 181 -3.20 -2.47 -11.75
CA LEU A 181 -3.36 -1.04 -11.97
C LEU A 181 -2.87 -0.28 -10.73
N ALA A 182 -2.08 0.77 -10.91
CA ALA A 182 -1.81 1.76 -9.88
C ALA A 182 -2.55 3.06 -10.24
N ILE A 183 -3.37 3.60 -9.35
CA ILE A 183 -4.17 4.80 -9.62
C ILE A 183 -3.78 5.89 -8.62
N SER A 184 -3.36 7.04 -9.14
CA SER A 184 -2.99 8.23 -8.37
C SER A 184 -3.80 9.43 -8.85
N LEU A 185 -4.34 10.20 -7.91
CA LEU A 185 -4.94 11.50 -8.20
C LEU A 185 -3.88 12.58 -7.94
N ASN A 186 -3.65 13.49 -8.89
CA ASN A 186 -2.80 14.67 -8.71
C ASN A 186 -3.48 15.70 -7.78
N TRP A 187 -3.74 15.26 -6.55
CA TRP A 187 -4.44 15.97 -5.51
C TRP A 187 -3.53 17.05 -4.95
N LYS A 188 -4.01 18.28 -4.92
CA LYS A 188 -3.26 19.42 -4.39
C LYS A 188 -4.02 20.06 -3.25
N LYS A 189 -3.29 20.41 -2.19
CA LYS A 189 -3.87 20.87 -0.92
C LYS A 189 -4.82 22.07 -1.05
N ASP A 190 -4.48 23.00 -1.92
CA ASP A 190 -5.21 24.26 -2.05
C ASP A 190 -6.14 24.30 -3.28
N GLU A 191 -6.17 23.23 -4.08
CA GLU A 191 -6.98 23.12 -5.31
C GLU A 191 -8.01 21.98 -5.26
N SER A 192 -7.74 20.92 -4.50
CA SER A 192 -8.53 19.68 -4.50
C SER A 192 -9.38 19.50 -3.23
N GLN A 193 -10.44 18.71 -3.38
CA GLN A 193 -11.37 18.32 -2.32
C GLN A 193 -11.42 16.80 -2.18
N GLU A 194 -12.00 16.28 -1.09
CA GLU A 194 -12.14 14.83 -0.91
C GLU A 194 -13.13 14.22 -1.92
N SER A 195 -14.11 14.98 -2.41
CA SER A 195 -15.04 14.56 -3.46
C SER A 195 -14.33 14.20 -4.77
N ASP A 196 -13.15 14.76 -5.02
CA ASP A 196 -12.40 14.53 -6.24
C ASP A 196 -11.90 13.08 -6.34
N PHE A 197 -11.76 12.37 -5.22
CA PHE A 197 -11.47 10.93 -5.24
C PHE A 197 -12.60 10.13 -5.88
N LYS A 198 -13.85 10.49 -5.60
CA LYS A 198 -15.02 9.85 -6.23
C LYS A 198 -15.05 10.14 -7.72
N GLU A 199 -14.74 11.37 -8.13
CA GLU A 199 -14.62 11.72 -9.56
C GLU A 199 -13.48 10.96 -10.23
N ALA A 200 -12.31 10.87 -9.60
CA ALA A 200 -11.16 10.12 -10.09
C ALA A 200 -11.48 8.63 -10.30
N VAL A 201 -12.19 8.02 -9.36
CA VAL A 201 -12.67 6.64 -9.51
C VAL A 201 -13.64 6.53 -10.67
N ASN A 202 -14.64 7.42 -10.76
CA ASN A 202 -15.65 7.39 -11.81
C ASN A 202 -15.03 7.46 -13.22
N VAL A 203 -14.05 8.34 -13.43
CA VAL A 203 -13.36 8.45 -14.72
C VAL A 203 -12.49 7.22 -15.03
N CYS A 204 -12.02 6.49 -14.02
CA CYS A 204 -11.24 5.27 -14.18
C CYS A 204 -12.10 4.00 -14.36
N LEU A 205 -13.37 3.99 -13.96
CA LEU A 205 -14.25 2.82 -14.06
C LEU A 205 -14.31 2.19 -15.47
N PRO A 206 -14.42 2.96 -16.59
CA PRO A 206 -14.39 2.39 -17.92
C PRO A 206 -13.11 1.59 -18.21
N LEU A 207 -11.96 2.10 -17.73
CA LEU A 207 -10.66 1.44 -17.89
C LEU A 207 -10.57 0.18 -17.02
N ILE A 208 -11.06 0.22 -15.78
CA ILE A 208 -11.11 -0.96 -14.90
C ILE A 208 -12.01 -2.05 -15.51
N HIS A 209 -13.19 -1.69 -16.03
CA HIS A 209 -14.09 -2.62 -16.69
C HIS A 209 -13.48 -3.22 -17.96
N ALA A 210 -12.77 -2.41 -18.75
CA ALA A 210 -12.02 -2.89 -19.91
C ALA A 210 -10.93 -3.89 -19.48
N ALA A 211 -10.16 -3.57 -18.44
CA ALA A 211 -9.13 -4.46 -17.91
C ALA A 211 -9.72 -5.81 -17.49
N LEU A 212 -10.79 -5.84 -16.69
CA LEU A 212 -11.45 -7.08 -16.27
C LEU A 212 -11.88 -7.95 -17.45
N ARG A 213 -12.55 -7.34 -18.44
CA ARG A 213 -13.00 -8.02 -19.66
C ARG A 213 -11.83 -8.54 -20.50
N ASP A 214 -10.76 -7.76 -20.60
CA ASP A 214 -9.67 -8.01 -21.54
C ASP A 214 -8.61 -8.96 -20.96
N ILE A 215 -8.52 -9.06 -19.64
CA ILE A 215 -7.73 -10.10 -18.94
C ILE A 215 -8.32 -11.48 -19.24
N GLU A 216 -9.64 -11.64 -19.09
CA GLU A 216 -10.33 -12.91 -19.40
C GLU A 216 -10.15 -13.34 -20.86
N LYS A 217 -10.09 -12.37 -21.78
CA LYS A 217 -9.85 -12.59 -23.22
C LYS A 217 -8.38 -12.76 -23.59
N GLY A 218 -7.45 -12.56 -22.66
CA GLY A 218 -6.01 -12.63 -22.91
C GLY A 218 -5.43 -11.51 -23.78
N VAL A 219 -6.14 -10.38 -23.90
CA VAL A 219 -5.75 -9.21 -24.72
C VAL A 219 -5.27 -8.03 -23.87
N PHE A 220 -5.37 -8.11 -22.54
CA PHE A 220 -4.75 -7.13 -21.63
C PHE A 220 -3.22 -7.11 -21.80
N PRO A 221 -2.56 -5.93 -21.72
CA PRO A 221 -1.11 -5.81 -21.84
C PRO A 221 -0.35 -6.78 -20.91
N LYS A 222 0.55 -7.56 -21.50
CA LYS A 222 1.39 -8.52 -20.77
C LYS A 222 2.66 -7.84 -20.26
N ASP A 223 3.23 -8.42 -19.21
CA ASP A 223 4.53 -8.06 -18.64
C ASP A 223 4.66 -6.60 -18.16
N CYS A 224 3.52 -5.95 -17.90
CA CYS A 224 3.50 -4.61 -17.30
C CYS A 224 2.30 -4.40 -16.36
N ALA A 225 2.50 -3.52 -15.39
CA ALA A 225 1.43 -2.88 -14.63
C ALA A 225 1.06 -1.56 -15.32
N LEU A 226 -0.17 -1.09 -15.20
CA LEU A 226 -0.55 0.23 -15.72
C LEU A 226 -0.59 1.24 -14.59
N SER A 227 0.26 2.26 -14.64
CA SER A 227 0.17 3.44 -13.78
C SER A 227 -0.74 4.48 -14.41
N ILE A 228 -1.77 4.86 -13.68
CA ILE A 228 -2.84 5.75 -14.11
C ILE A 228 -2.77 6.99 -13.23
N GLU A 229 -2.47 8.12 -13.86
CA GLU A 229 -2.39 9.41 -13.19
C GLU A 229 -3.58 10.26 -13.62
N VAL A 230 -4.40 10.65 -12.65
CA VAL A 230 -5.60 11.45 -12.85
C VAL A 230 -5.27 12.93 -12.58
N PRO A 231 -5.65 13.87 -13.46
CA PRO A 231 -5.40 15.29 -13.24
C PRO A 231 -6.15 15.83 -12.02
N THR A 232 -5.69 16.98 -11.51
CA THR A 232 -6.23 17.64 -10.30
C THR A 232 -7.74 17.88 -10.35
N CYS A 233 -8.30 18.09 -11.56
CA CYS A 233 -9.73 18.17 -11.79
C CYS A 233 -10.18 16.98 -12.68
N PRO A 234 -10.59 15.84 -12.08
CA PRO A 234 -10.92 14.64 -12.85
C PRO A 234 -12.09 14.84 -13.81
N SER A 235 -13.12 15.58 -13.42
CA SER A 235 -14.31 15.84 -14.26
C SER A 235 -14.02 16.64 -15.53
N ALA A 236 -12.96 17.46 -15.55
CA ALA A 236 -12.57 18.27 -16.71
C ALA A 236 -11.53 17.57 -17.62
N ASN A 237 -11.27 16.27 -17.42
CA ASN A 237 -10.27 15.55 -18.19
C ASN A 237 -10.60 15.49 -19.70
N LYS A 238 -9.58 15.45 -20.54
CA LYS A 238 -9.67 15.38 -22.01
C LYS A 238 -9.66 13.94 -22.56
N GLY A 239 -9.77 12.94 -21.68
CA GLY A 239 -9.65 11.51 -22.00
C GLY A 239 -8.31 10.91 -21.55
N PHE A 240 -8.03 9.71 -22.05
CA PHE A 240 -6.82 8.95 -21.72
C PHE A 240 -5.72 9.19 -22.75
N LYS A 241 -4.47 9.38 -22.28
CA LYS A 241 -3.27 9.44 -23.12
C LYS A 241 -2.27 8.41 -22.62
N VAL A 242 -1.77 7.56 -23.52
CA VAL A 242 -0.64 6.68 -23.21
C VAL A 242 0.60 7.57 -23.05
N ALA A 243 1.31 7.42 -21.94
CA ALA A 243 2.46 8.24 -21.61
C ALA A 243 3.71 7.40 -21.33
N ARG A 244 4.86 8.05 -21.42
CA ARG A 244 6.15 7.54 -20.99
C ARG A 244 6.46 8.10 -19.61
N GLN A 245 7.09 7.28 -18.77
CA GLN A 245 7.62 7.73 -17.50
C GLN A 245 8.66 8.83 -17.76
N SER A 246 8.50 9.99 -17.13
CA SER A 246 9.51 11.05 -17.16
C SER A 246 10.68 10.75 -16.23
N LEU A 247 11.78 11.49 -16.40
CA LEU A 247 12.90 11.47 -15.45
C LEU A 247 12.70 12.50 -14.31
N TRP A 248 11.53 13.14 -14.26
CA TRP A 248 11.26 14.23 -13.33
C TRP A 248 11.28 13.73 -11.88
N ARG A 249 11.91 14.51 -11.00
CA ARG A 249 11.88 14.25 -9.57
C ARG A 249 11.99 15.56 -8.81
N SER A 250 11.20 15.73 -7.76
CA SER A 250 11.37 16.85 -6.84
C SER A 250 12.72 16.68 -6.11
N ALA A 251 13.47 17.78 -5.98
CA ALA A 251 14.79 17.72 -5.35
C ALA A 251 14.62 17.62 -3.83
N PRO A 252 15.24 16.65 -3.15
CA PRO A 252 15.18 16.55 -1.70
C PRO A 252 16.02 17.66 -1.06
N SER A 253 15.41 18.38 -0.12
CA SER A 253 16.04 19.41 0.71
C SER A 253 16.00 18.99 2.17
N TRP A 254 17.17 18.92 2.80
CA TRP A 254 17.31 18.52 4.20
C TRP A 254 17.37 19.74 5.10
N GLN A 255 16.41 19.85 6.03
CA GLN A 255 16.35 20.93 7.00
C GLN A 255 16.68 20.43 8.40
N ALA A 256 17.54 21.15 9.11
CA ALA A 256 17.81 20.86 10.51
C ALA A 256 16.61 21.22 11.40
N VAL A 257 16.26 20.34 12.32
CA VAL A 257 15.13 20.49 13.24
C VAL A 257 15.65 20.58 14.67
N SER A 258 15.09 21.49 15.46
CA SER A 258 15.43 21.62 16.89
C SER A 258 14.93 20.40 17.67
N GLY A 259 15.80 19.84 18.52
CA GLY A 259 15.49 18.67 19.35
C GLY A 259 14.32 18.86 20.33
N ASN A 260 13.96 20.10 20.65
CA ASN A 260 12.84 20.42 21.56
C ASN A 260 11.46 20.39 20.88
N ARG A 261 11.37 20.12 19.57
CA ARG A 261 10.10 20.07 18.81
C ARG A 261 9.61 18.65 18.49
N HIS A 262 10.11 17.62 19.16
CA HIS A 262 9.65 16.25 18.96
C HIS A 262 8.57 15.83 19.96
N PRO A 263 7.36 15.44 19.49
CA PRO A 263 6.75 14.21 19.96
C PRO A 263 7.48 13.02 19.33
N SER A 264 7.71 11.98 20.12
CA SER A 264 8.24 10.68 19.68
C SER A 264 7.40 10.14 18.52
N GLY A 265 8.05 9.51 17.54
CA GLY A 265 7.42 8.95 16.35
C GLY A 265 6.21 8.06 16.68
N GLY A 266 5.08 8.42 16.08
CA GLY A 266 3.77 7.82 16.33
C GLY A 266 2.75 8.94 16.41
N HIS A 267 2.07 9.21 15.28
CA HIS A 267 1.02 10.22 15.04
C HIS A 267 1.48 11.39 14.16
N PHE A 268 1.34 11.15 12.85
CA PHE A 268 1.18 12.21 11.87
C PHE A 268 -0.19 12.89 12.12
N MET A 269 -0.26 13.84 13.05
CA MET A 269 -1.44 14.71 13.16
C MET A 269 -1.25 15.88 12.20
N SER A 270 -2.14 15.97 11.22
CA SER A 270 -2.41 17.19 10.45
C SER A 270 -2.51 18.38 11.41
N LYS A 271 -1.81 19.48 11.10
CA LYS A 271 -1.90 20.74 11.84
C LYS A 271 -3.35 21.27 11.88
N HIS A 272 -4.09 20.88 12.90
CA HIS A 272 -5.24 21.61 13.43
C HIS A 272 -5.19 21.51 14.95
N GLN A 273 -4.65 22.54 15.60
CA GLN A 273 -4.97 22.81 17.00
C GLN A 273 -5.68 24.16 17.03
N SER A 274 -6.96 24.13 17.42
CA SER A 274 -7.76 25.34 17.60
C SER A 274 -7.25 26.12 18.80
N LEU A 275 -7.29 27.46 18.69
CA LEU A 275 -6.90 28.45 19.70
C LEU A 275 -7.50 28.22 21.11
N GLY A 276 -8.56 27.40 21.23
CA GLY A 276 -9.20 27.09 22.52
C GLY A 276 -8.34 26.25 23.46
N ILE A 277 -7.43 25.41 22.95
CA ILE A 277 -6.57 24.55 23.80
C ILE A 277 -5.38 25.33 24.38
N GLN A 278 -4.86 26.35 23.68
CA GLN A 278 -3.77 27.20 24.20
C GLN A 278 -4.18 28.01 25.44
N LEU A 279 -5.45 28.40 25.56
CA LEU A 279 -5.95 29.16 26.72
C LEU A 279 -6.16 28.28 27.97
N ALA A 280 -6.42 26.98 27.81
CA ALA A 280 -6.59 26.05 28.93
C ALA A 280 -5.25 25.62 29.57
N GLN A 281 -4.13 25.72 28.83
CA GLN A 281 -2.80 25.46 29.37
C GLN A 281 -2.29 26.63 30.23
N LEU A 282 -2.59 27.88 29.83
CA LEU A 282 -2.20 29.08 30.57
C LEU A 282 -2.92 29.25 31.92
N SER A 283 -4.09 28.63 32.12
CA SER A 283 -4.80 28.67 33.40
C SER A 283 -4.32 27.61 34.41
N ARG A 284 -3.66 26.54 33.97
CA ARG A 284 -3.09 25.49 34.85
C ARG A 284 -1.76 25.88 35.48
N ASP A 285 -0.93 26.63 34.75
CA ASP A 285 0.40 27.01 35.24
C ASP A 285 0.36 28.15 36.30
N ALA A 286 -0.76 28.86 36.41
CA ALA A 286 -0.99 29.85 37.47
C ALA A 286 -1.36 29.24 38.84
N SER A 287 -1.80 27.97 38.90
CA SER A 287 -2.15 27.29 40.16
C SER A 287 -1.01 26.50 40.81
N ALA A 288 0.12 26.30 40.12
CA ALA A 288 1.24 25.49 40.62
C ALA A 288 2.26 26.27 41.48
N VAL A 289 2.13 27.60 41.62
CA VAL A 289 3.06 28.44 42.40
C VAL A 289 2.59 28.66 43.86
N GLY A 290 1.44 28.10 44.25
CA GLY A 290 0.80 28.36 45.56
C GLY A 290 0.99 27.31 46.66
N ALA A 291 1.58 26.13 46.40
CA ALA A 291 1.55 25.02 47.35
C ALA A 291 2.93 24.40 47.64
N ALA A 292 3.87 25.22 48.11
CA ALA A 292 5.10 24.75 48.74
C ALA A 292 5.10 25.12 50.22
N ARG A 293 4.60 24.24 51.10
CA ARG A 293 4.86 24.28 52.56
C ARG A 293 4.60 22.92 53.24
N ARG A 294 5.68 22.38 53.82
CA ARG A 294 5.81 21.53 55.04
C ARG A 294 6.04 20.00 54.92
N ILE A 295 7.27 19.62 55.31
CA ILE A 295 7.70 18.67 56.39
C ILE A 295 7.41 17.15 56.25
N ASN A 296 8.49 16.42 55.92
CA ASN A 296 9.12 15.25 56.59
C ASN A 296 8.28 14.30 57.50
N SER A 297 8.26 12.98 57.20
CA SER A 297 8.61 11.88 58.15
C SER A 297 8.29 10.43 57.67
N GLN A 298 9.28 9.56 57.89
CA GLN A 298 9.23 8.13 58.32
C GLN A 298 8.75 6.95 57.43
N ARG A 299 9.72 6.01 57.30
CA ARG A 299 9.69 4.54 57.50
C ARG A 299 9.49 3.57 56.30
N LYS A 300 10.52 2.71 56.18
CA LYS A 300 10.71 1.47 55.39
C LYS A 300 9.50 0.54 55.32
N THR A 301 9.30 -0.14 54.18
CA THR A 301 8.99 -1.59 54.10
C THR A 301 9.36 -2.17 52.72
N VAL A 302 10.33 -3.09 52.73
CA VAL A 302 10.58 -4.29 51.89
C VAL A 302 10.32 -4.24 50.38
N GLU A 303 11.43 -4.32 49.61
CA GLU A 303 11.46 -4.71 48.20
C GLU A 303 11.29 -6.23 48.06
N ILE A 304 10.46 -6.65 47.11
CA ILE A 304 10.45 -8.00 46.54
C ILE A 304 10.80 -7.83 45.06
N GLU A 305 11.90 -8.44 44.65
CA GLU A 305 12.36 -8.53 43.26
C GLU A 305 11.30 -9.18 42.37
N SER A 306 11.13 -8.65 41.16
CA SER A 306 10.91 -9.51 40.00
C SER A 306 11.72 -9.00 38.82
N VAL A 307 12.56 -9.90 38.35
CA VAL A 307 13.54 -9.79 37.28
C VAL A 307 12.82 -9.85 35.93
N ALA A 308 13.04 -8.83 35.09
CA ALA A 308 13.17 -8.97 33.63
C ALA A 308 13.67 -7.63 33.06
N GLU A 309 14.98 -7.48 33.07
CA GLU A 309 15.74 -6.40 32.45
C GLU A 309 15.74 -6.62 30.92
N ALA A 310 14.77 -6.03 30.22
CA ALA A 310 14.90 -5.77 28.79
C ALA A 310 15.69 -4.46 28.65
N GLY A 311 17.00 -4.60 28.45
CA GLY A 311 17.94 -3.49 28.30
C GLY A 311 17.44 -2.44 27.32
N LYS A 312 16.97 -1.30 27.85
CA LYS A 312 16.94 -0.07 27.06
C LYS A 312 18.39 0.22 26.68
N PRO A 313 18.73 0.46 25.40
CA PRO A 313 20.07 0.89 25.06
C PRO A 313 20.34 2.20 25.82
N GLU A 314 21.26 2.15 26.77
CA GLU A 314 21.78 3.35 27.42
C GLU A 314 22.19 4.33 26.31
N PRO A 315 21.71 5.59 26.33
CA PRO A 315 22.19 6.57 25.37
C PRO A 315 23.71 6.67 25.60
N ARG A 316 24.51 6.40 24.56
CA ARG A 316 25.97 6.61 24.59
C ARG A 316 26.22 7.97 25.24
N ARG A 317 26.70 7.98 26.50
CA ARG A 317 26.94 9.21 27.25
C ARG A 317 27.84 10.10 26.39
N GLY A 318 27.31 11.23 25.92
CA GLY A 318 28.02 12.21 25.12
C GLY A 318 27.73 12.25 23.61
N ALA A 319 26.85 11.41 23.05
CA ALA A 319 26.51 11.50 21.64
C ALA A 319 25.56 12.69 21.35
N ILE A 320 26.05 13.71 20.62
CA ILE A 320 25.22 14.83 20.14
C ILE A 320 24.28 14.31 19.04
N LYS A 321 22.97 14.24 19.34
CA LYS A 321 21.94 13.92 18.33
C LYS A 321 21.57 15.17 17.53
N LYS A 322 21.62 15.08 16.21
CA LYS A 322 21.13 16.10 15.29
C LYS A 322 19.89 15.56 14.57
N TYR A 323 18.85 16.38 14.44
CA TYR A 323 17.59 15.99 13.81
C TYR A 323 17.46 16.72 12.48
N PHE A 324 17.02 15.99 11.46
CA PHE A 324 16.79 16.53 10.13
C PHE A 324 15.45 16.06 9.61
N ARG A 325 14.85 16.85 8.73
CA ARG A 325 13.65 16.52 7.97
C ARG A 325 13.94 16.73 6.50
N VAL A 326 13.47 15.82 5.65
CA VAL A 326 13.45 16.02 4.21
C VAL A 326 12.16 16.72 3.81
N GLU A 327 12.28 17.71 2.94
CA GLU A 327 11.17 18.32 2.21
C GLU A 327 11.50 18.27 0.73
N PHE A 328 10.49 18.04 -0.11
CA PHE A 328 10.67 18.02 -1.55
C PHE A 328 10.34 19.42 -2.09
N SER A 329 11.25 19.95 -2.90
CA SER A 329 11.03 21.21 -3.61
C SER A 329 10.70 20.90 -5.07
N ASP A 330 9.56 21.40 -5.52
CA ASP A 330 9.17 21.30 -6.92
C ASP A 330 9.98 22.34 -7.71
N LYS A 331 10.80 21.85 -8.63
CA LYS A 331 11.42 22.68 -9.66
C LYS A 331 10.66 22.42 -10.94
N GLU A 332 10.29 23.50 -11.62
CA GLU A 332 9.73 23.43 -12.98
C GLU A 332 10.75 22.75 -13.90
N GLN A 333 10.27 21.80 -14.71
CA GLN A 333 11.07 21.12 -15.71
C GLN A 333 10.74 21.64 -17.11
N ASP A 334 11.77 21.92 -17.90
CA ASP A 334 11.68 22.44 -19.27
C ASP A 334 11.64 21.32 -20.33
N ASP A 335 11.27 20.09 -19.95
CA ASP A 335 11.18 19.01 -20.92
C ASP A 335 9.89 19.17 -21.73
N GLN A 336 10.01 19.46 -23.02
CA GLN A 336 8.88 19.76 -23.90
C GLN A 336 8.26 18.51 -24.54
N ASN A 337 8.72 17.31 -24.19
CA ASN A 337 8.14 16.09 -24.73
C ASN A 337 6.72 15.86 -24.20
N GLU A 338 5.72 16.05 -25.06
CA GLU A 338 4.29 15.91 -24.72
C GLU A 338 3.88 14.49 -24.35
N ASP A 339 4.68 13.48 -24.69
CA ASP A 339 4.40 12.08 -24.37
C ASP A 339 4.78 11.70 -22.94
N LEU A 340 5.34 12.63 -22.17
CA LEU A 340 5.66 12.40 -20.76
C LEU A 340 4.43 12.44 -19.86
N ASP A 341 4.43 11.59 -18.85
CA ASP A 341 3.34 11.45 -17.87
C ASP A 341 2.91 12.78 -17.24
N PHE A 342 3.85 13.58 -16.73
CA PHE A 342 3.52 14.88 -16.14
C PHE A 342 2.98 15.89 -17.16
N ARG A 343 3.45 15.85 -18.41
CA ARG A 343 2.95 16.73 -19.49
C ARG A 343 1.53 16.37 -19.91
N ALA A 344 1.21 15.07 -19.94
CA ALA A 344 -0.15 14.61 -20.17
C ALA A 344 -1.11 15.13 -19.08
N LEU A 345 -0.71 15.08 -17.81
CA LEU A 345 -1.47 15.66 -16.69
C LEU A 345 -1.66 17.16 -16.81
N GLU A 346 -0.58 17.92 -17.06
CA GLU A 346 -0.63 19.38 -17.27
C GLU A 346 -1.53 19.77 -18.43
N SER A 347 -1.55 18.93 -19.47
CA SER A 347 -2.42 19.11 -20.64
C SER A 347 -3.88 18.71 -20.37
N GLY A 348 -4.20 18.18 -19.18
CA GLY A 348 -5.55 17.79 -18.76
C GLY A 348 -5.98 16.39 -19.18
N PHE A 349 -5.05 15.51 -19.57
CA PHE A 349 -5.34 14.10 -19.86
C PHE A 349 -5.11 13.23 -18.62
N ILE A 350 -5.80 12.09 -18.57
CA ILE A 350 -5.45 10.98 -17.68
C ILE A 350 -4.27 10.26 -18.32
N ALA A 351 -3.11 10.26 -17.67
CA ALA A 351 -1.91 9.61 -18.18
C ALA A 351 -1.95 8.12 -17.85
N VAL A 352 -1.67 7.26 -18.84
CA VAL A 352 -1.57 5.81 -18.67
C VAL A 352 -0.17 5.37 -19.07
N THR A 353 0.66 5.03 -18.08
CA THR A 353 2.06 4.67 -18.25
C THR A 353 2.25 3.17 -17.99
N PRO A 354 2.60 2.35 -19.00
CA PRO A 354 2.95 0.96 -18.79
C PRO A 354 4.28 0.84 -18.04
N LEU A 355 4.25 0.15 -16.89
CA LEU A 355 5.40 -0.10 -16.02
C LEU A 355 5.87 -1.53 -16.15
N ARG A 356 7.07 -1.73 -16.70
CA ARG A 356 7.71 -3.04 -16.82
C ARG A 356 8.61 -3.32 -15.63
N LEU A 357 8.83 -4.61 -15.34
CA LEU A 357 9.80 -5.04 -14.33
C LEU A 357 11.25 -4.84 -14.80
N THR A 358 11.49 -4.86 -16.12
CA THR A 358 12.79 -4.66 -16.75
C THR A 358 12.73 -3.48 -17.72
N SER A 359 13.79 -2.68 -17.77
CA SER A 359 13.92 -1.59 -18.76
C SER A 359 14.36 -2.14 -20.12
N ASN A 360 13.91 -1.51 -21.21
CA ASN A 360 14.36 -1.84 -22.56
C ASN A 360 15.84 -1.41 -22.80
N ASP A 361 16.37 -0.47 -22.02
CA ASP A 361 17.73 0.08 -22.19
C ASP A 361 18.84 -0.85 -21.68
N GLY A 362 18.49 -2.06 -21.19
CA GLY A 362 19.45 -3.03 -20.68
C GLY A 362 20.52 -3.43 -21.68
N LEU A 363 20.21 -3.42 -22.99
CA LEU A 363 21.18 -3.78 -24.02
C LEU A 363 22.28 -2.72 -24.18
N GLU A 364 21.93 -1.44 -24.14
CA GLU A 364 22.88 -0.33 -24.25
C GLU A 364 23.75 -0.23 -23.00
N ALA A 365 23.13 -0.32 -21.82
CA ALA A 365 23.86 -0.31 -20.55
C ALA A 365 24.85 -1.49 -20.43
N ASN A 366 24.45 -2.69 -20.87
CA ASN A 366 25.33 -3.84 -20.89
C ASN A 366 26.53 -3.65 -21.83
N ASN A 367 26.30 -3.10 -23.03
CA ASN A 367 27.38 -2.83 -23.97
C ASN A 367 28.37 -1.80 -23.42
N LEU A 368 27.87 -0.69 -22.86
CA LEU A 368 28.73 0.32 -22.23
C LEU A 368 29.53 -0.24 -21.05
N ALA A 369 28.93 -1.14 -20.25
CA ALA A 369 29.62 -1.81 -19.16
C ALA A 369 30.71 -2.76 -19.68
N LEU A 370 30.43 -3.54 -20.74
CA LEU A 370 31.41 -4.41 -21.38
C LEU A 370 32.58 -3.61 -21.97
N GLU A 371 32.30 -2.55 -22.74
CA GLU A 371 33.33 -1.66 -23.28
C GLU A 371 34.18 -0.99 -22.20
N TRP A 372 33.58 -0.66 -21.05
CA TRP A 372 34.32 -0.15 -19.91
C TRP A 372 35.20 -1.23 -19.27
N LEU A 373 34.70 -2.44 -19.08
CA LEU A 373 35.47 -3.57 -18.54
C LEU A 373 36.65 -3.92 -19.45
N ASP A 374 36.44 -3.99 -20.77
CA ASP A 374 37.49 -4.28 -21.75
C ASP A 374 38.61 -3.23 -21.69
N ARG A 375 38.27 -1.95 -21.54
CA ARG A 375 39.25 -0.87 -21.36
C ARG A 375 39.94 -0.92 -20.00
N ALA A 376 39.21 -1.24 -18.93
CA ALA A 376 39.74 -1.27 -17.57
C ALA A 376 40.73 -2.42 -17.33
N PHE A 377 40.62 -3.51 -18.10
CA PHE A 377 41.48 -4.70 -17.99
C PHE A 377 42.36 -4.95 -19.22
N ALA A 378 42.40 -4.03 -20.18
CA ALA A 378 43.40 -4.08 -21.24
C ALA A 378 44.81 -3.98 -20.61
N PRO A 379 45.76 -4.85 -20.98
CA PRO A 379 47.13 -4.71 -20.51
C PRO A 379 47.66 -3.35 -20.94
N ASP A 380 48.28 -2.61 -20.01
CA ASP A 380 48.92 -1.32 -20.29
C ASP A 380 49.84 -1.48 -21.52
N ALA A 381 49.51 -0.78 -22.60
CA ALA A 381 50.26 -0.82 -23.86
C ALA A 381 51.57 -0.02 -23.77
#